data_AF-A0A1P8KAI4-F1
#
_entry.id   AF-A0A1P8KAI4-F1
#
_cell.length_a   1.000
_cell.length_b   1.000
_cell.length_c   1.000
_cell.angle_alpha   90.00
_cell.angle_beta   90.00
_cell.angle_gamma   90.00
#
_symmetry.space_group_name_H-M   'P 1'
#
loop_
_entity.id
_entity.type
_entity.pdbx_description
1 polymer ?
#
loop_
_entity_poly.entity_id
_entity_poly.type
_entity_poly.pdbx_seq_one_letter_code
_entity_poly.pdbx_strand_id
1 'polypeptide(L)'
;MTRTPWLLALALTLANVGCAHQTERVVLLPQEGRRSALDVTGPDGRTVTLSQPYAEAVVTSRETGLAQVSADTVAQRYSEVMAAIPMAVKRFSLFFVTGGTELTRESESQIPAILAEVAQAPAAEVLVIGHTDRVGKLEANDMLSLKRAQLIRTRLIAVGVPASDTVAIGRGDREPLVVTADQVASPRNRRVDIKVR
;
A
#
# COMPACT_ATOMS: atom_id res chain seq x y z
N MET A 1 37.86 -65.15 51.51
CA MET A 1 36.66 -64.79 52.33
C MET A 1 36.57 -63.28 52.38
N THR A 2 35.63 -62.68 51.65
CA THR A 2 34.93 -61.42 51.98
C THR A 2 33.84 -61.22 50.91
N ARG A 3 32.59 -61.14 51.37
CA ARG A 3 31.35 -60.91 50.61
C ARG A 3 31.01 -59.42 50.67
N THR A 4 30.47 -58.80 49.60
CA THR A 4 29.37 -57.78 49.60
C THR A 4 29.05 -57.25 48.17
N PRO A 5 27.88 -56.59 47.91
CA PRO A 5 26.96 -56.99 46.83
C PRO A 5 26.58 -55.88 45.81
N TRP A 6 25.64 -56.22 44.93
CA TRP A 6 24.92 -55.44 43.91
C TRP A 6 24.64 -53.95 44.19
N LEU A 7 24.76 -53.11 43.14
CA LEU A 7 23.89 -51.96 42.90
C LEU A 7 23.58 -51.82 41.40
N LEU A 8 22.30 -51.93 41.05
CA LEU A 8 21.73 -51.52 39.76
C LEU A 8 21.90 -50.01 39.58
N ALA A 9 22.53 -49.58 38.49
CA ALA A 9 22.45 -48.20 38.04
C ALA A 9 21.22 -48.06 37.13
N LEU A 10 20.15 -47.47 37.67
CA LEU A 10 18.96 -47.07 36.94
C LEU A 10 19.32 -45.88 36.05
N ALA A 11 19.37 -46.08 34.72
CA ALA A 11 19.53 -45.00 33.77
C ALA A 11 18.25 -44.16 33.73
N LEU A 12 18.25 -43.04 34.46
CA LEU A 12 17.19 -42.04 34.39
C LEU A 12 17.35 -41.24 33.09
N THR A 13 16.77 -41.71 32.00
CA THR A 13 16.62 -40.92 30.77
C THR A 13 15.62 -39.80 31.04
N LEU A 14 16.12 -38.59 31.29
CA LEU A 14 15.34 -37.36 31.26
C LEU A 14 14.82 -37.15 29.84
N ALA A 15 13.58 -37.56 29.58
CA ALA A 15 12.85 -37.17 28.39
C ALA A 15 12.52 -35.68 28.49
N ASN A 16 13.34 -34.83 27.87
CA ASN A 16 13.01 -33.43 27.61
C ASN A 16 11.90 -33.37 26.56
N VAL A 17 10.64 -33.54 26.98
CA VAL A 17 9.47 -33.15 26.18
C VAL A 17 9.29 -31.65 26.39
N GLY A 18 10.11 -30.86 25.70
CA GLY A 18 9.92 -29.42 25.62
C GLY A 18 8.73 -29.12 24.69
N CYS A 19 7.52 -29.02 25.24
CA CYS A 19 6.40 -28.44 24.50
C CYS A 19 6.72 -26.96 24.25
N ALA A 20 7.15 -26.60 23.04
CA ALA A 20 7.24 -25.22 22.61
C ALA A 20 5.82 -24.63 22.57
N HIS A 21 5.46 -23.85 23.58
CA HIS A 21 4.15 -23.19 23.63
C HIS A 21 4.18 -22.02 22.65
N GLN A 22 3.54 -22.19 21.49
CA GLN A 22 3.39 -21.10 20.53
C GLN A 22 2.43 -20.05 21.13
N THR A 23 2.95 -18.84 21.32
CA THR A 23 2.13 -17.67 21.64
C THR A 23 1.92 -16.91 20.35
N GLU A 24 0.67 -16.79 19.92
CA GLU A 24 0.30 -15.98 18.76
C GLU A 24 -0.17 -14.61 19.24
N ARG A 25 0.24 -13.57 18.52
CA ARG A 25 -0.13 -12.18 18.83
C ARG A 25 -0.73 -11.54 17.61
N VAL A 26 -1.89 -10.92 17.78
CA VAL A 26 -2.59 -10.18 16.73
C VAL A 26 -2.79 -8.76 17.22
N VAL A 27 -2.21 -7.78 16.53
CA VAL A 27 -2.30 -6.35 16.90
C VAL A 27 -3.06 -5.58 15.83
N LEU A 28 -4.07 -4.82 16.23
CA LEU A 28 -4.79 -3.94 15.31
C LEU A 28 -4.01 -2.62 15.13
N LEU A 29 -3.42 -2.41 13.95
CA LEU A 29 -2.73 -1.15 13.63
C LEU A 29 -3.73 -0.01 13.37
N PRO A 30 -3.34 1.26 13.59
CA PRO A 30 -4.17 2.41 13.22
C PRO A 30 -4.53 2.38 11.73
N GLN A 31 -5.77 2.74 11.42
CA GLN A 31 -6.31 2.75 10.06
C GLN A 31 -6.64 4.18 9.66
N GLU A 32 -6.22 4.61 8.46
CA GLU A 32 -6.59 5.91 7.92
C GLU A 32 -8.01 5.87 7.31
N GLY A 33 -8.89 6.76 7.76
CA GLY A 33 -10.20 7.02 7.14
C GLY A 33 -11.29 5.97 7.33
N ARG A 34 -10.98 4.72 7.69
CA ARG A 34 -11.98 3.67 7.98
C ARG A 34 -11.71 3.02 9.33
N ARG A 35 -12.74 2.87 10.16
CA ARG A 35 -12.67 2.10 11.41
C ARG A 35 -12.99 0.64 11.10
N SER A 36 -12.07 -0.25 11.44
CA SER A 36 -12.22 -1.70 11.30
C SER A 36 -12.03 -2.36 12.65
N ALA A 37 -12.69 -3.48 12.87
CA ALA A 37 -12.51 -4.32 14.05
C ALA A 37 -12.18 -5.75 13.61
N LEU A 38 -11.44 -6.48 14.45
CA LEU A 38 -11.07 -7.87 14.22
C LEU A 38 -11.51 -8.73 15.41
N ASP A 39 -12.27 -9.78 15.14
CA ASP A 39 -12.59 -10.80 16.13
C ASP A 39 -11.54 -11.90 16.07
N VAL A 40 -10.88 -12.15 17.21
CA VAL A 40 -9.87 -13.19 17.37
C VAL A 40 -10.44 -14.27 18.27
N THR A 41 -10.70 -15.45 17.70
CA THR A 41 -11.17 -16.62 18.44
C THR A 41 -10.01 -17.57 18.69
N GLY A 42 -9.70 -17.84 19.95
CA GLY A 42 -8.65 -18.80 20.28
C GLY A 42 -9.17 -20.24 20.47
N PRO A 43 -8.26 -21.17 20.81
CA PRO A 43 -8.58 -22.60 20.92
C PRO A 43 -9.52 -22.93 22.09
N ASP A 44 -9.64 -22.02 23.06
CA ASP A 44 -10.60 -22.09 24.17
C ASP A 44 -12.04 -21.74 23.75
N GLY A 45 -12.26 -21.38 22.48
CA GLY A 45 -13.55 -20.93 21.96
C GLY A 45 -13.92 -19.51 22.37
N ARG A 46 -13.03 -18.81 23.10
CA ARG A 46 -13.24 -17.43 23.50
C ARG A 46 -12.90 -16.50 22.33
N THR A 47 -13.77 -15.53 22.09
CA THR A 47 -13.55 -14.47 21.10
C THR A 47 -13.22 -13.15 21.78
N VAL A 48 -12.20 -12.47 21.28
CA VAL A 48 -11.78 -11.13 21.69
C VAL A 48 -11.88 -10.19 20.49
N THR A 49 -12.57 -9.06 20.65
CA THR A 49 -12.71 -8.04 19.60
C THR A 49 -11.66 -6.95 19.76
N LEU A 50 -10.81 -6.79 18.77
CA LEU A 50 -9.86 -5.69 18.63
C LEU A 50 -10.55 -4.57 17.84
N SER A 51 -10.92 -3.47 18.50
CA SER A 51 -11.65 -2.34 17.86
C SER A 51 -10.95 -0.98 18.02
N GLN A 52 -9.83 -0.95 18.75
CA GLN A 52 -9.04 0.25 18.99
C GLN A 52 -7.63 0.07 18.41
N PRO A 53 -7.00 1.15 17.92
CA PRO A 53 -5.60 1.11 17.53
C PRO A 53 -4.73 0.56 18.66
N TYR A 54 -3.83 -0.35 18.31
CA TYR A 54 -2.90 -1.07 19.17
C TYR A 54 -3.52 -2.00 20.23
N ALA A 55 -4.81 -2.35 20.07
CA ALA A 55 -5.37 -3.50 20.78
C ALA A 55 -4.68 -4.79 20.30
N GLU A 56 -4.25 -5.62 21.24
CA GLU A 56 -3.55 -6.88 21.00
C GLU A 56 -4.36 -8.05 21.56
N ALA A 57 -4.63 -9.06 20.73
CA ALA A 57 -5.03 -10.38 21.20
C ALA A 57 -3.77 -11.22 21.41
N VAL A 58 -3.64 -11.80 22.61
CA VAL A 58 -2.58 -12.77 22.93
C VAL A 58 -3.24 -14.13 23.04
N VAL A 59 -2.99 -14.98 22.06
CA VAL A 59 -3.54 -16.34 21.98
C VAL A 59 -2.46 -17.31 22.42
N THR A 60 -2.77 -18.09 23.45
CA THR A 60 -1.95 -19.20 23.90
C THR A 60 -2.70 -20.51 23.69
N SER A 61 -2.01 -21.64 23.91
CA SER A 61 -2.65 -22.97 23.89
C SER A 61 -3.82 -23.14 24.87
N ARG A 62 -4.01 -22.25 25.86
CA ARG A 62 -5.00 -22.40 26.93
C ARG A 62 -6.00 -21.25 27.05
N GLU A 63 -5.60 -20.05 26.64
CA GLU A 63 -6.40 -18.85 26.87
C GLU A 63 -6.18 -17.79 25.78
N THR A 64 -7.22 -17.00 25.56
CA THR A 64 -7.20 -15.80 24.71
C THR A 64 -7.36 -14.54 25.55
N GLY A 65 -6.31 -13.72 25.61
CA GLY A 65 -6.29 -12.45 26.33
C GLY A 65 -6.43 -11.23 25.43
N LEU A 66 -7.04 -10.17 25.95
CA LEU A 66 -7.03 -8.84 25.34
C LEU A 66 -6.05 -7.95 26.11
N ALA A 67 -5.14 -7.30 25.40
CA ALA A 67 -4.22 -6.32 25.94
C ALA A 67 -4.24 -5.05 25.08
N GLN A 68 -3.73 -3.96 25.65
CA GLN A 68 -3.42 -2.74 24.91
C GLN A 68 -1.90 -2.59 24.89
N VAL A 69 -1.32 -2.43 23.72
CA VAL A 69 0.14 -2.29 23.56
C VAL A 69 0.45 -0.87 23.07
N SER A 70 1.62 -0.32 23.44
CA SER A 70 1.99 1.02 22.98
C SER A 70 2.49 1.00 21.53
N ALA A 71 2.30 2.11 20.81
CA ALA A 71 2.84 2.30 19.47
C ALA A 71 4.36 2.03 19.42
N ASP A 72 5.12 2.52 20.41
CA ASP A 72 6.55 2.30 20.51
C ASP A 72 6.91 0.81 20.66
N THR A 73 6.13 0.06 21.44
CA THR A 73 6.35 -1.38 21.61
C THR A 73 6.10 -2.12 20.30
N VAL A 74 5.05 -1.76 19.56
CA VAL A 74 4.77 -2.32 18.22
C VAL A 74 5.90 -2.00 17.26
N ALA A 75 6.31 -0.73 17.20
CA ALA A 75 7.36 -0.26 16.29
C ALA A 75 8.70 -0.94 16.58
N GLN A 76 9.06 -1.15 17.85
CA GLN A 76 10.27 -1.86 18.23
C GLN A 76 10.18 -3.36 17.91
N ARG A 77 9.08 -4.01 18.32
CA ARG A 77 8.91 -5.47 18.21
C ARG A 77 8.76 -5.93 16.76
N TYR A 78 8.05 -5.15 15.94
CA TYR A 78 7.75 -5.49 14.55
C TYR A 78 8.43 -4.54 13.56
N SER A 79 9.59 -3.97 13.95
CA SER A 79 10.32 -2.96 13.16
C SER A 79 10.53 -3.38 11.70
N GLU A 80 10.96 -4.61 11.47
CA GLU A 80 11.16 -5.16 10.12
C GLU A 80 9.85 -5.21 9.30
N VAL A 81 8.76 -5.69 9.92
CA VAL A 81 7.44 -5.78 9.27
C VAL A 81 6.87 -4.39 9.00
N MET A 82 7.04 -3.45 9.93
CA MET A 82 6.59 -2.06 9.78
C MET A 82 7.39 -1.34 8.69
N ALA A 83 8.70 -1.59 8.60
CA ALA A 83 9.55 -1.06 7.54
C ALA A 83 9.20 -1.67 6.16
N ALA A 84 8.64 -2.87 6.13
CA ALA A 84 8.21 -3.55 4.92
C ALA A 84 6.77 -3.22 4.49
N ILE A 85 6.03 -2.36 5.22
CA ILE A 85 4.72 -1.88 4.76
C ILE A 85 4.93 -1.06 3.49
N PRO A 86 4.30 -1.42 2.35
CA PRO A 86 4.45 -0.67 1.12
C PRO A 86 3.93 0.75 1.32
N MET A 87 4.66 1.73 0.78
CA MET A 87 4.21 3.12 0.78
C MET A 87 2.83 3.22 0.11
N ALA A 88 1.94 4.01 0.70
CA ALA A 88 0.63 4.24 0.12
C ALA A 88 0.77 4.90 -1.27
N VAL A 89 0.11 4.34 -2.28
CA VAL A 89 0.17 4.88 -3.64
C VAL A 89 -0.47 6.26 -3.67
N LYS A 90 0.32 7.31 -3.93
CA LYS A 90 -0.19 8.68 -4.12
C LYS A 90 -0.75 8.84 -5.53
N ARG A 91 -1.82 9.62 -5.66
CA ARG A 91 -2.52 9.86 -6.94
C ARG A 91 -2.82 11.34 -7.14
N PHE A 92 -2.49 11.83 -8.33
CA PHE A 92 -2.79 13.20 -8.77
C PHE A 92 -3.49 13.16 -10.12
N SER A 93 -4.35 14.15 -10.39
CA SER A 93 -5.01 14.30 -11.69
C SER A 93 -4.86 15.74 -12.18
N LEU A 94 -4.40 15.89 -13.41
CA LEU A 94 -4.28 17.17 -14.11
C LEU A 94 -5.21 17.18 -15.32
N PHE A 95 -5.90 18.29 -15.57
CA PHE A 95 -6.90 18.42 -16.61
C PHE A 95 -6.45 19.33 -17.74
N PHE A 96 -6.94 19.05 -18.95
CA PHE A 96 -6.53 19.72 -20.18
C PHE A 96 -7.71 20.42 -20.85
N VAL A 97 -7.40 21.53 -21.53
CA VAL A 97 -8.35 22.14 -22.46
C VAL A 97 -8.56 21.22 -23.68
N THR A 98 -9.59 21.52 -24.47
CA THR A 98 -9.96 20.69 -25.64
C THR A 98 -8.84 20.68 -26.69
N GLY A 99 -8.66 19.52 -27.34
CA GLY A 99 -7.89 19.40 -28.59
C GLY A 99 -6.37 19.45 -28.48
N GLY A 100 -5.80 19.68 -27.29
CA GLY A 100 -4.35 19.87 -27.16
C GLY A 100 -3.76 19.39 -25.84
N THR A 101 -2.49 19.77 -25.64
CA THR A 101 -1.68 19.49 -24.45
C THR A 101 -1.62 20.68 -23.49
N GLU A 102 -2.42 21.72 -23.73
CA GLU A 102 -2.55 22.84 -22.81
C GLU A 102 -3.39 22.43 -21.60
N LEU A 103 -2.87 22.70 -20.41
CA LEU A 103 -3.52 22.42 -19.14
C LEU A 103 -4.54 23.50 -18.81
N THR A 104 -5.54 23.15 -18.01
CA THR A 104 -6.41 24.17 -17.43
C THR A 104 -5.61 25.07 -16.48
N ARG A 105 -6.04 26.32 -16.30
CA ARG A 105 -5.39 27.26 -15.36
C ARG A 105 -5.26 26.68 -13.96
N GLU A 106 -6.30 25.97 -13.50
CA GLU A 106 -6.30 25.29 -12.21
C GLU A 106 -5.20 24.23 -12.14
N SER A 107 -5.14 23.32 -13.12
CA SER A 107 -4.11 22.29 -13.16
C SER A 107 -2.70 22.85 -13.32
N GLU A 108 -2.52 23.94 -14.08
CA GLU A 108 -1.23 24.62 -14.19
C GLU A 108 -0.77 25.17 -12.83
N SER A 109 -1.68 25.70 -12.02
CA SER A 109 -1.37 26.20 -10.66
C SER A 109 -1.00 25.09 -9.66
N GLN A 110 -1.46 23.85 -9.90
CA GLN A 110 -1.18 22.69 -9.04
C GLN A 110 0.17 22.03 -9.34
N ILE A 111 0.70 22.21 -10.55
CA ILE A 111 1.91 21.51 -11.00
C ILE A 111 3.11 21.70 -10.06
N PRO A 112 3.46 22.91 -9.59
CA PRO A 112 4.63 23.07 -8.72
C PRO A 112 4.56 22.22 -7.45
N ALA A 113 3.37 22.15 -6.83
CA ALA A 113 3.16 21.36 -5.62
C ALA A 113 3.25 19.85 -5.91
N ILE A 114 2.63 19.38 -7.00
CA ILE A 114 2.69 17.97 -7.41
C ILE A 114 4.13 17.56 -7.73
N LEU A 115 4.86 18.36 -8.51
CA LEU A 115 6.25 18.07 -8.87
C LEU A 115 7.14 17.97 -7.64
N ALA A 116 6.99 18.90 -6.67
CA ALA A 116 7.72 18.86 -5.41
C ALA A 116 7.39 17.60 -4.59
N GLU A 117 6.11 17.21 -4.55
CA GLU A 117 5.68 16.03 -3.80
C GLU A 117 6.19 14.73 -4.43
N VAL A 118 6.19 14.61 -5.75
CA VAL A 118 6.74 13.43 -6.44
C VAL A 118 8.26 13.35 -6.27
N ALA A 119 8.97 14.49 -6.35
CA ALA A 119 10.43 14.52 -6.19
C ALA A 119 10.91 14.13 -4.78
N GLN A 120 10.04 14.26 -3.77
CA GLN A 120 10.34 13.88 -2.38
C GLN A 120 10.04 12.41 -2.08
N ALA A 121 9.46 11.64 -3.01
CA ALA A 121 9.15 10.24 -2.79
C ALA A 121 10.39 9.36 -3.10
N PRO A 122 11.10 8.83 -2.08
CA PRO A 122 12.31 8.04 -2.32
C PRO A 122 11.98 6.72 -3.01
N ALA A 123 12.76 6.37 -4.03
CA ALA A 123 12.66 5.10 -4.77
C ALA A 123 11.26 4.80 -5.38
N ALA A 124 10.48 5.85 -5.68
CA ALA A 124 9.13 5.67 -6.16
C ALA A 124 9.06 5.45 -7.68
N GLU A 125 8.28 4.46 -8.11
CA GLU A 125 7.93 4.33 -9.52
C GLU A 125 6.75 5.26 -9.84
N VAL A 126 6.92 6.04 -10.90
CA VAL A 126 5.97 7.06 -11.32
C VAL A 126 5.31 6.63 -12.63
N LEU A 127 4.01 6.38 -12.57
CA LEU A 127 3.19 6.07 -13.74
C LEU A 127 2.34 7.27 -14.12
N VAL A 128 2.54 7.78 -15.33
CA VAL A 128 1.83 8.92 -15.90
C VAL A 128 0.91 8.42 -17.00
N ILE A 129 -0.40 8.52 -16.80
CA ILE A 129 -1.42 7.95 -17.69
C ILE A 129 -2.24 9.07 -18.30
N GLY A 130 -2.20 9.22 -19.62
CA GLY A 130 -3.00 10.19 -20.35
C GLY A 130 -4.33 9.61 -20.81
N HIS A 131 -5.36 10.46 -20.79
CA HIS A 131 -6.72 10.15 -21.22
C HIS A 131 -7.30 11.28 -22.10
N THR A 132 -8.29 10.93 -22.92
CA THR A 132 -9.10 11.85 -23.72
C THR A 132 -10.58 11.63 -23.45
N ASP A 133 -11.42 12.57 -23.91
CA ASP A 133 -12.84 12.29 -24.10
C ASP A 133 -13.07 11.50 -25.41
N ARG A 134 -14.33 11.19 -25.71
CA ARG A 134 -14.74 10.35 -26.84
C ARG A 134 -14.96 11.16 -28.13
N VAL A 135 -14.50 12.40 -28.19
CA VAL A 135 -14.62 13.27 -29.37
C VAL A 135 -13.47 12.98 -30.32
N GLY A 136 -13.78 12.87 -31.61
CA GLY A 136 -12.78 12.60 -32.65
C GLY A 136 -12.52 11.11 -32.89
N LYS A 137 -11.39 10.81 -33.53
CA LYS A 137 -10.99 9.45 -33.94
C LYS A 137 -10.18 8.77 -32.84
N LEU A 138 -10.32 7.45 -32.74
CA LEU A 138 -9.62 6.62 -31.74
C LEU A 138 -8.09 6.81 -31.82
N GLU A 139 -7.52 6.76 -33.01
CA GLU A 139 -6.06 6.86 -33.21
C GLU A 139 -5.55 8.26 -32.82
N ALA A 140 -6.34 9.30 -33.11
CA ALA A 140 -6.01 10.66 -32.72
C ALA A 140 -6.04 10.82 -31.19
N ASN A 141 -7.02 10.20 -30.54
CA ASN A 141 -7.15 10.17 -29.09
C ASN A 141 -6.00 9.40 -28.42
N ASP A 142 -5.55 8.30 -29.02
CA ASP A 142 -4.39 7.55 -28.54
C ASP A 142 -3.12 8.40 -28.56
N MET A 143 -2.84 9.01 -29.72
CA MET A 143 -1.69 9.89 -29.87
C MET A 143 -1.75 11.10 -28.93
N LEU A 144 -2.92 11.73 -28.79
CA LEU A 144 -3.10 12.89 -27.92
C LEU A 144 -2.91 12.53 -26.44
N SER A 145 -3.49 11.40 -26.00
CA SER A 145 -3.34 10.92 -24.64
C SER A 145 -1.87 10.66 -24.28
N LEU A 146 -1.12 10.01 -25.19
CA LEU A 146 0.31 9.76 -25.00
C LEU A 146 1.11 11.07 -24.95
N LYS A 147 0.84 12.02 -25.84
CA LYS A 147 1.50 13.34 -25.83
C LYS A 147 1.29 14.08 -24.51
N ARG A 148 0.08 14.03 -23.95
CA ARG A 148 -0.22 14.62 -22.63
C ARG A 148 0.58 13.93 -21.53
N ALA A 149 0.63 12.61 -21.52
CA ALA A 149 1.43 11.86 -20.54
C ALA A 149 2.93 12.18 -20.66
N GLN A 150 3.45 12.26 -21.87
CA GLN A 150 4.85 12.62 -22.14
C GLN A 150 5.19 14.04 -21.69
N LEU A 151 4.28 15.01 -21.87
CA LEU A 151 4.46 16.38 -21.38
C LEU A 151 4.71 16.38 -19.86
N ILE A 152 3.86 15.70 -19.10
CA ILE A 152 3.98 15.64 -17.65
C ILE A 152 5.22 14.85 -17.22
N ARG A 153 5.53 13.72 -17.88
CA ARG A 153 6.77 12.97 -17.66
C ARG A 153 8.01 13.84 -17.84
N THR A 154 8.06 14.66 -18.89
CA THR A 154 9.19 15.56 -19.11
C THR A 154 9.34 16.59 -17.99
N ARG A 155 8.22 17.12 -17.47
CA ARG A 155 8.24 18.05 -16.32
C ARG A 155 8.72 17.37 -15.03
N LEU A 156 8.35 16.12 -14.79
CA LEU A 156 8.83 15.33 -13.65
C LEU A 156 10.35 15.07 -13.73
N ILE A 157 10.84 14.71 -14.91
CA ILE A 157 12.28 14.50 -15.13
C ILE A 157 13.06 15.80 -14.92
N ALA A 158 12.51 16.94 -15.34
CA ALA A 158 13.15 18.24 -15.19
C ALA A 158 13.34 18.66 -13.72
N VAL A 159 12.52 18.14 -12.79
CA VAL A 159 12.67 18.39 -11.33
C VAL A 159 13.46 17.29 -10.61
N GLY A 160 14.08 16.38 -11.36
CA GLY A 160 15.01 15.38 -10.82
C GLY A 160 14.45 13.98 -10.62
N VAL A 161 13.19 13.71 -11.02
CA VAL A 161 12.65 12.33 -10.98
C VAL A 161 13.37 11.47 -12.04
N PRO A 162 13.95 10.32 -11.69
CA PRO A 162 14.68 9.50 -12.65
C PRO A 162 13.81 9.06 -13.83
N ALA A 163 14.37 9.18 -15.04
CA ALA A 163 13.68 8.79 -16.27
C ALA A 163 13.41 7.27 -16.36
N SER A 164 14.24 6.46 -15.69
CA SER A 164 14.07 5.01 -15.54
C SER A 164 12.85 4.64 -14.73
N ASP A 165 12.50 5.50 -13.77
CA ASP A 165 11.44 5.24 -12.78
C ASP A 165 10.13 5.93 -13.20
N THR A 166 10.14 6.68 -14.31
CA THR A 166 8.98 7.39 -14.82
C THR A 166 8.50 6.83 -16.16
N VAL A 167 7.30 6.26 -16.17
CA VAL A 167 6.67 5.66 -17.37
C VAL A 167 5.49 6.52 -17.81
N ALA A 168 5.40 6.82 -19.11
CA ALA A 168 4.26 7.53 -19.71
C ALA A 168 3.45 6.58 -20.61
N ILE A 169 2.14 6.53 -20.40
CA ILE A 169 1.21 5.68 -21.16
C ILE A 169 0.03 6.52 -21.64
N GLY A 170 -0.35 6.36 -22.91
CA GLY A 170 -1.61 6.89 -23.44
C GLY A 170 -2.69 5.81 -23.43
N ARG A 171 -3.88 6.12 -22.91
CA ARG A 171 -5.04 5.20 -22.91
C ARG A 171 -6.18 5.65 -23.82
N GLY A 172 -6.03 6.79 -24.50
CA GLY A 172 -7.08 7.40 -25.31
C GLY A 172 -8.34 7.59 -24.48
N ASP A 173 -9.47 7.15 -25.02
CA ASP A 173 -10.79 7.26 -24.40
C ASP A 173 -11.30 5.95 -23.76
N ARG A 174 -10.41 4.95 -23.60
CA ARG A 174 -10.77 3.58 -23.15
C ARG A 174 -10.99 3.46 -21.64
N GLU A 175 -10.48 4.42 -20.86
CA GLU A 175 -10.61 4.46 -19.41
C GLU A 175 -11.24 5.80 -18.96
N PRO A 176 -12.53 6.02 -19.30
CA PRO A 176 -13.21 7.25 -18.95
C PRO A 176 -13.42 7.35 -17.43
N LEU A 177 -13.20 8.54 -16.87
CA LEU A 177 -13.59 8.83 -15.49
C LEU A 177 -15.11 9.01 -15.38
N VAL A 178 -15.71 9.58 -16.42
CA VAL A 178 -17.16 9.71 -16.58
C VAL A 178 -17.54 9.03 -17.88
N VAL A 179 -18.38 8.00 -17.80
CA VAL A 179 -18.89 7.32 -18.99
C VAL A 179 -19.79 8.28 -19.77
N THR A 180 -19.48 8.48 -21.05
CA THR A 180 -20.26 9.30 -21.98
C THR A 180 -20.51 8.52 -23.26
N ALA A 181 -21.51 8.94 -24.04
CA ALA A 181 -21.69 8.42 -25.39
C ALA A 181 -20.54 8.86 -26.31
N ASP A 182 -20.45 8.24 -27.48
CA ASP A 182 -19.48 8.60 -28.53
C ASP A 182 -19.69 10.05 -28.98
N GLN A 183 -18.58 10.73 -29.31
CA GLN A 183 -18.58 12.14 -29.73
C GLN A 183 -19.13 13.13 -28.69
N VAL A 184 -19.28 12.71 -27.43
CA VAL A 184 -19.64 13.62 -26.33
C VAL A 184 -18.38 14.12 -25.64
N ALA A 185 -18.20 15.44 -25.61
CA ALA A 185 -17.12 16.10 -24.90
C ALA A 185 -17.24 15.90 -23.38
N SER A 186 -16.12 15.63 -22.72
CA SER A 186 -16.06 15.48 -21.27
C SER A 186 -14.75 16.05 -20.73
N PRO A 187 -14.76 17.28 -20.18
CA PRO A 187 -13.57 17.89 -19.59
C PRO A 187 -12.90 17.01 -18.53
N ARG A 188 -13.69 16.26 -17.77
CA ARG A 188 -13.21 15.33 -16.74
C ARG A 188 -12.44 14.13 -17.32
N ASN A 189 -12.69 13.76 -18.57
CA ASN A 189 -11.97 12.69 -19.25
C ASN A 189 -10.69 13.17 -19.92
N ARG A 190 -10.57 14.48 -20.21
CA ARG A 190 -9.34 15.09 -20.74
C ARG A 190 -8.34 15.34 -19.61
N ARG A 191 -7.68 14.28 -19.16
CA ARG A 191 -6.81 14.32 -17.98
C ARG A 191 -5.53 13.51 -18.14
N VAL A 192 -4.60 13.75 -17.23
CA VAL A 192 -3.47 12.88 -16.93
C VAL A 192 -3.56 12.49 -15.46
N ASP A 193 -3.50 11.19 -15.19
CA ASP A 193 -3.39 10.64 -13.83
C ASP A 193 -1.92 10.28 -13.55
N ILE A 194 -1.38 10.75 -12.43
CA ILE A 194 -0.02 10.46 -11.96
C ILE A 194 -0.15 9.55 -10.75
N LYS A 195 0.49 8.39 -10.78
CA LYS A 195 0.54 7.43 -9.67
C LYS A 195 1.98 7.27 -9.22
N VAL A 196 2.22 7.39 -7.91
CA VAL A 196 3.54 7.26 -7.27
C VAL A 196 3.46 6.08 -6.33
N ARG A 197 4.29 5.06 -6.55
CA ARG A 197 4.29 3.79 -5.77
C ARG A 197 5.65 3.48 -5.20
#